data_AF-A0A8B0STL9-F1
#
_entry.id   AF-A0A8B0STL9-F1
#
_cell.length_a   1.000
_cell.length_b   1.000
_cell.length_c   1.000
_cell.angle_alpha   90.00
_cell.angle_beta   90.00
_cell.angle_gamma   90.00
#
_symmetry.space_group_name_H-M   'P 1'
#
loop_
_entity.id
_entity.type
_entity.pdbx_description
1 polymer ?
#
loop_
_entity_poly.entity_id
_entity_poly.type
_entity_poly.pdbx_seq_one_letter_code
_entity_poly.pdbx_strand_id
1 'polypeptide(L)'
;MGKTTQLRAVMSAISLLPEETRPRVIGLAPTHRAVGEMQSAGVDARTTASFLHDTQLLQRNGQTPDFSNTLFLLDESSMVGLADMAKSPLPHRRRRWAGGVQWG
;
A
#
# COMPACT_ATOMS: atom_id res chain seq x y z
N MET A 1 -13.13 -19.50 5.28
CA MET A 1 -14.28 -18.65 4.93
C MET A 1 -14.16 -17.37 5.76
N GLY A 2 -13.83 -16.21 5.17
CA GLY A 2 -13.72 -14.96 5.95
C GLY A 2 -12.98 -13.80 5.26
N LYS A 3 -11.82 -14.08 4.63
CA LYS A 3 -10.95 -13.05 4.01
C LYS A 3 -11.66 -12.28 2.88
N THR A 4 -12.37 -12.97 1.99
CA THR A 4 -13.10 -12.32 0.87
C THR A 4 -14.25 -11.43 1.35
N THR A 5 -14.95 -11.83 2.42
CA THR A 5 -16.06 -11.04 3.00
C THR A 5 -15.52 -9.78 3.68
N GLN A 6 -14.41 -9.90 4.42
CA GLN A 6 -13.73 -8.75 5.02
C GLN A 6 -13.22 -7.78 3.94
N LEU A 7 -12.66 -8.30 2.85
CA LEU A 7 -12.16 -7.49 1.75
C LEU A 7 -13.27 -6.67 1.09
N ARG A 8 -14.43 -7.29 0.82
CA ARG A 8 -15.60 -6.59 0.27
C ARG A 8 -16.15 -5.53 1.22
N ALA A 9 -16.14 -5.80 2.54
CA ALA A 9 -16.57 -4.82 3.53
C ALA A 9 -15.66 -3.59 3.55
N VAL A 10 -14.34 -3.79 3.48
CA VAL A 10 -13.35 -2.70 3.40
C VAL A 10 -13.56 -1.87 2.12
N MET A 11 -13.71 -2.52 0.96
CA MET A 11 -13.96 -1.82 -0.30
C MET A 11 -15.27 -1.02 -0.27
N SER A 12 -16.31 -1.58 0.36
CA SER A 12 -17.60 -0.89 0.51
C SER A 12 -17.50 0.31 1.47
N ALA A 13 -16.70 0.22 2.52
CA ALA A 13 -16.46 1.37 3.40
C ALA A 13 -15.71 2.50 2.69
N ILE A 14 -14.75 2.15 1.83
CA ILE A 14 -13.96 3.11 1.06
C ILE A 14 -14.82 3.83 0.01
N SER A 15 -15.78 3.13 -0.62
CA SER A 15 -16.65 3.76 -1.62
C SER A 15 -17.58 4.82 -1.02
N LEU A 16 -17.85 4.77 0.28
CA LEU A 16 -18.64 5.77 1.00
C LEU A 16 -17.87 7.07 1.27
N LEU A 17 -16.54 7.08 1.10
CA LEU A 17 -15.74 8.29 1.26
C LEU A 17 -15.99 9.26 0.07
N PRO A 18 -15.95 10.59 0.32
CA PRO A 18 -15.90 11.59 -0.74
C PRO A 18 -14.76 11.32 -1.73
N GLU A 19 -14.99 11.55 -3.01
CA GLU A 19 -14.04 11.19 -4.07
C GLU A 19 -12.67 11.86 -3.86
N GLU A 20 -12.68 13.09 -3.34
CA GLU A 20 -11.49 13.89 -3.07
C GLU A 20 -10.58 13.28 -1.99
N THR A 21 -11.15 12.44 -1.13
CA THR A 21 -10.46 11.80 -0.01
C THR A 21 -10.37 10.29 -0.15
N ARG A 22 -10.94 9.74 -1.23
CA ARG A 22 -10.99 8.29 -1.45
C ARG A 22 -9.56 7.80 -1.75
N PRO A 23 -9.00 6.89 -0.94
CA PRO A 23 -7.68 6.35 -1.21
C PRO A 23 -7.71 5.46 -2.44
N ARG A 24 -6.61 5.46 -3.19
CA ARG A 24 -6.35 4.40 -4.16
C ARG A 24 -6.08 3.11 -3.39
N VAL A 25 -6.81 2.04 -3.70
CA VAL A 25 -6.60 0.74 -3.05
C VAL A 25 -5.75 -0.15 -3.95
N ILE A 26 -4.64 -0.68 -3.43
CA ILE A 26 -3.77 -1.62 -4.15
C ILE A 26 -3.64 -2.90 -3.33
N GLY A 27 -4.01 -4.04 -3.93
CA GLY A 27 -3.83 -5.37 -3.36
C GLY A 27 -2.48 -5.97 -3.72
N LEU A 28 -1.74 -6.49 -2.74
CA LEU A 28 -0.50 -7.21 -2.94
C LEU A 28 -0.61 -8.62 -2.36
N ALA A 29 -0.39 -9.61 -3.22
CA ALA A 29 -0.48 -11.02 -2.87
C ALA A 29 0.75 -11.80 -3.35
N PRO A 30 1.10 -12.93 -2.73
CA PRO A 30 2.31 -13.67 -3.09
C PRO A 30 2.17 -14.44 -4.42
N THR A 31 0.95 -14.74 -4.86
CA THR A 31 0.68 -15.63 -6.00
C THR A 31 -0.42 -15.07 -6.90
N HIS A 32 -0.39 -15.46 -8.18
CA HIS A 32 -1.44 -15.11 -9.15
C HIS A 32 -2.84 -15.58 -8.72
N ARG A 33 -2.93 -16.73 -8.04
CA ARG A 33 -4.21 -17.21 -7.50
C ARG A 33 -4.78 -16.25 -6.46
N ALA A 34 -3.98 -15.86 -5.47
CA ALA A 34 -4.40 -14.91 -4.44
C ALA A 34 -4.70 -13.51 -5.03
N VAL A 35 -3.94 -13.09 -6.06
CA VAL A 35 -4.28 -11.89 -6.85
C VAL A 35 -5.68 -12.00 -7.45
N GLY A 36 -5.99 -13.13 -8.11
CA GLY A 36 -7.32 -13.37 -8.68
C GLY A 36 -8.44 -13.35 -7.64
N GLU A 37 -8.19 -13.87 -6.44
CA GLU A 37 -9.14 -13.80 -5.32
C GLU A 37 -9.40 -12.35 -4.89
N MET A 38 -8.37 -11.51 -4.78
CA MET A 38 -8.51 -10.09 -4.45
C MET A 38 -9.23 -9.29 -5.55
N GLN A 39 -8.90 -9.56 -6.82
CA GLN A 39 -9.55 -8.95 -7.98
C GLN A 39 -11.04 -9.30 -8.04
N SER A 40 -11.40 -10.56 -7.74
CA SER A 40 -12.80 -10.99 -7.67
C SER A 40 -13.61 -10.23 -6.59
N ALA A 41 -12.93 -9.69 -5.58
CA ALA A 41 -13.51 -8.86 -4.52
C ALA A 41 -13.55 -7.36 -4.88
N GLY A 42 -13.06 -6.96 -6.06
CA GLY A 42 -13.07 -5.58 -6.54
C GLY A 42 -11.80 -4.76 -6.23
N VAL A 43 -10.69 -5.42 -5.87
CA VAL A 43 -9.42 -4.75 -5.57
C VAL A 43 -8.51 -4.73 -6.80
N ASP A 44 -7.89 -3.58 -7.12
CA ASP A 44 -6.76 -3.51 -8.06
C ASP A 44 -5.57 -4.23 -7.43
N ALA A 45 -5.37 -5.50 -7.76
CA ALA A 45 -4.36 -6.35 -7.15
C ALA A 45 -3.30 -6.85 -8.13
N ARG A 46 -2.09 -7.05 -7.63
CA ARG A 46 -0.93 -7.61 -8.35
C ARG A 46 -0.03 -8.40 -7.42
N THR A 47 0.94 -9.13 -7.98
CA THR A 47 1.88 -9.89 -7.13
C THR A 47 2.83 -8.93 -6.41
N THR A 48 3.16 -9.23 -5.15
CA THR A 48 4.13 -8.42 -4.37
C THR A 48 5.45 -8.26 -5.12
N ALA A 49 5.92 -9.32 -5.79
CA ALA A 49 7.14 -9.28 -6.60
C ALA A 49 7.05 -8.30 -7.78
N SER A 50 5.95 -8.32 -8.55
CA SER A 50 5.77 -7.39 -9.68
C SER A 50 5.73 -5.93 -9.21
N PHE A 51 5.01 -5.65 -8.12
CA PHE A 51 4.93 -4.31 -7.56
C PHE A 51 6.30 -3.76 -7.13
N LEU A 52 7.09 -4.58 -6.42
CA LEU A 52 8.43 -4.20 -5.99
C LEU A 52 9.34 -3.97 -7.19
N HIS A 53 9.27 -4.82 -8.22
CA HIS A 53 10.05 -4.67 -9.44
C HIS A 53 9.72 -3.35 -10.16
N ASP A 54 8.44 -3.06 -10.39
CA ASP A 54 8.00 -1.82 -11.04
C ASP A 54 8.44 -0.59 -10.25
N THR A 55 8.27 -0.62 -8.92
CA THR A 55 8.66 0.47 -8.02
C THR A 55 10.16 0.72 -8.04
N GLN A 56 10.98 -0.35 -8.08
CA GLN A 56 12.44 -0.25 -8.19
C GLN A 56 12.86 0.33 -9.55
N LEU A 57 12.19 -0.04 -10.64
CA LEU A 57 12.46 0.53 -11.96
C LEU A 57 12.18 2.05 -11.98
N LEU A 58 11.07 2.49 -11.39
CA LEU A 58 10.75 3.92 -11.26
C LEU A 58 11.84 4.66 -10.49
N GLN A 59 12.27 4.12 -9.34
CA GLN A 59 13.34 4.72 -8.53
C GLN A 59 14.68 4.80 -9.29
N ARG A 60 15.06 3.74 -10.01
CA ARG A 60 16.28 3.73 -10.85
C ARG A 60 16.23 4.77 -11.96
N ASN A 61 15.04 5.06 -12.47
CA ASN A 61 14.81 6.11 -13.48
C ASN A 61 14.70 7.52 -12.87
N GLY A 62 15.02 7.68 -11.58
CA GLY A 62 14.95 8.96 -10.86
C GLY A 62 13.53 9.39 -10.49
N GLN A 63 12.53 8.53 -10.67
CA GLN A 63 11.15 8.82 -10.30
C GLN A 63 10.86 8.29 -8.89
N THR A 64 10.22 9.10 -8.06
CA THR A 64 9.72 8.65 -6.75
C THR A 64 8.24 8.37 -6.87
N PRO A 65 7.80 7.11 -6.73
CA PRO A 65 6.37 6.79 -6.75
C PRO A 65 5.65 7.51 -5.61
N ASP A 66 4.54 8.18 -5.92
CA ASP A 66 3.69 8.83 -4.91
C ASP A 66 2.64 7.86 -4.40
N PHE A 67 2.73 7.56 -3.10
CA PHE A 67 1.78 6.69 -2.39
C PHE A 67 1.02 7.43 -1.27
N SER A 68 1.04 8.76 -1.26
CA SER A 68 0.49 9.58 -0.17
C SER A 68 -1.01 9.38 0.09
N ASN A 69 -1.79 8.99 -0.93
CA ASN A 69 -3.20 8.63 -0.81
C ASN A 69 -3.46 7.18 -1.28
N THR A 70 -2.59 6.25 -0.90
CA THR A 70 -2.70 4.82 -1.25
C THR A 70 -2.90 3.95 -0.02
N LEU A 71 -3.94 3.12 -0.04
CA LEU A 71 -4.16 2.04 0.92
C LEU A 71 -3.70 0.71 0.32
N PHE A 72 -2.69 0.11 0.94
CA PHE A 72 -2.22 -1.22 0.55
C PHE A 72 -2.97 -2.31 1.33
N LEU A 73 -3.48 -3.31 0.62
CA LEU A 73 -4.08 -4.51 1.18
C LEU A 73 -3.11 -5.67 0.96
N LEU A 74 -2.64 -6.28 2.05
CA LEU A 74 -1.62 -7.32 2.02
C LEU A 74 -2.21 -8.64 2.50
N ASP A 75 -1.92 -9.73 1.80
CA ASP A 75 -2.04 -11.07 2.42
C ASP A 75 -0.88 -11.26 3.42
N GLU A 76 -1.10 -12.00 4.51
CA GLU A 76 -0.17 -12.12 5.65
C GLU A 76 1.24 -12.58 5.22
N SER A 77 1.30 -13.44 4.20
CA SER A 77 2.53 -13.94 3.58
C SER A 77 3.31 -12.88 2.78
N SER A 78 2.67 -11.78 2.38
CA SER A 78 3.25 -10.70 1.57
C SER A 78 3.99 -9.64 2.40
N MET A 79 3.83 -9.61 3.72
CA MET A 79 4.53 -8.66 4.60
C MET A 79 6.05 -8.84 4.59
N VAL A 80 6.54 -10.06 4.34
CA VAL A 80 7.99 -10.37 4.34
C VAL A 80 8.71 -9.66 3.19
N GLY A 81 8.10 -9.57 2.00
CA GLY A 81 8.71 -8.90 0.84
C GLY A 81 8.74 -7.36 0.95
N LEU A 82 7.81 -6.76 1.71
CA LEU A 82 7.74 -5.30 1.92
C LEU A 82 8.73 -4.80 2.98
N ALA A 83 9.13 -5.65 3.93
CA ALA A 83 10.11 -5.30 4.96
C ALA A 83 11.48 -4.91 4.36
N ASP A 84 11.85 -5.48 3.23
CA ASP A 84 13.09 -5.12 2.54
C ASP A 84 13.00 -3.80 1.77
N MET A 85 11.80 -3.37 1.35
CA MET A 85 11.56 -2.04 0.78
C MET A 85 11.55 -0.95 1.86
N ALA A 86 11.01 -1.26 3.06
CA ALA A 86 10.98 -0.33 4.19
C ALA A 86 12.37 0.00 4.76
N LYS A 87 13.40 -0.80 4.46
CA LYS A 87 14.81 -0.48 4.76
C LYS A 87 15.38 0.63 3.87
N SER A 88 14.69 1.00 2.78
CA SER A 88 15.01 2.21 2.03
C SER A 88 14.31 3.40 2.72
N PRO A 89 15.06 4.35 3.29
CA PRO A 89 14.46 5.42 4.07
C PRO A 89 13.55 6.27 3.18
N LEU A 90 12.25 6.26 3.49
CA LEU A 90 11.32 7.28 3.02
C LEU A 90 11.95 8.64 3.33
N PRO A 91 12.02 9.58 2.36
CA PRO A 91 12.62 10.88 2.60
C PRO A 91 11.89 11.55 3.77
N HIS A 92 12.63 11.75 4.86
CA HIS A 92 12.16 12.39 6.06
C HIS A 92 11.61 13.78 5.72
N ARG A 93 10.29 13.91 5.60
CA ARG A 93 9.64 15.21 5.54
C ARG A 93 9.69 15.81 6.94
N ARG A 94 10.77 16.51 7.27
CA ARG A 94 10.89 17.34 8.49
C ARG A 94 9.72 18.33 8.51
N ARG A 95 8.64 17.99 9.19
CA ARG A 95 7.71 19.00 9.69
C ARG A 95 8.41 19.68 10.86
N ARG A 96 8.89 20.90 10.61
CA ARG A 96 9.30 21.84 11.64
C ARG A 96 8.06 22.15 12.48
N TRP A 97 7.93 21.49 13.63
CA TRP A 97 7.02 21.93 14.68
C TRP A 97 7.67 23.15 15.36
N ALA A 98 7.00 24.29 15.29
CA ALA A 98 7.26 25.42 16.18
C ALA A 98 6.48 25.14 17.46
N GLY A 99 7.17 24.79 18.54
CA GLY A 99 6.55 24.52 19.83
C GLY A 99 7.52 23.77 20.72
N GLY A 100 8.09 24.48 21.71
CA GLY A 100 9.17 24.00 22.56
C GLY A 100 8.80 22.81 23.44
N VAL A 101 9.83 22.11 23.91
CA VAL A 101 10.35 22.11 25.29
C VAL A 101 11.43 21.02 25.35
N GLN A 102 12.62 21.41 25.76
CA GLN A 102 13.77 20.55 26.04
C GLN A 102 13.57 19.87 27.41
N TRP A 103 13.79 18.56 27.49
CA TRP A 103 14.17 17.89 28.72
C TRP A 103 15.32 16.92 28.45
N GLY A 104 16.23 16.86 29.42
CA GLY A 104 17.59 16.32 29.34
C GLY A 104 17.71 14.80 29.33
#